data_AF-A0A2M8W4J9-F1
#
_entry.id   AF-A0A2M8W4J9-F1
#
_cell.length_a   1.000
_cell.length_b   1.000
_cell.length_c   1.000
_cell.angle_alpha   90.00
_cell.angle_beta   90.00
_cell.angle_gamma   90.00
#
_symmetry.space_group_name_H-M   'P 1'
#
loop_
_entity.id
_entity.type
_entity.pdbx_description
1 polymer ?
#
loop_
_entity_poly.entity_id
_entity_poly.type
_entity_poly.pdbx_seq_one_letter_code
_entity_poly.pdbx_strand_id
1 'polypeptide(L)' 'MARLTRKIGRSAITGRFTSVATARNKSKTHVVETVKKTKPRKRK' A
#
# COMPACT_ATOMS: atom_id res chain seq x y z
N MET A 1 -13.47 -3.07 -16.66
CA MET A 1 -12.54 -2.27 -15.83
C MET A 1 -11.61 -3.21 -15.03
N ALA A 2 -10.45 -3.57 -15.57
CA ALA A 2 -9.54 -4.54 -14.93
C ALA A 2 -8.83 -3.91 -13.71
N ARG A 3 -9.21 -4.40 -12.52
CA ARG A 3 -8.94 -3.88 -11.18
C ARG A 3 -7.53 -4.24 -10.69
N LEU A 4 -6.49 -3.71 -11.32
CA LEU A 4 -5.10 -3.91 -10.89
C LEU A 4 -4.73 -3.00 -9.70
N THR A 5 -5.57 -2.94 -8.68
CA THR A 5 -5.33 -2.16 -7.46
C THR A 5 -5.18 -3.09 -6.27
N ARG A 6 -4.23 -2.79 -5.37
CA ARG A 6 -4.03 -3.56 -4.14
C ARG A 6 -3.98 -2.64 -2.93
N LYS A 7 -4.48 -3.13 -1.80
CA LYS A 7 -4.38 -2.44 -0.51
C LYS A 7 -2.98 -2.64 0.08
N ILE A 8 -2.40 -1.58 0.62
CA ILE A 8 -1.11 -1.59 1.31
C ILE A 8 -1.22 -0.77 2.59
N GLY A 9 -0.51 -1.16 3.64
CA GLY A 9 -0.36 -0.32 4.82
C GLY A 9 0.71 0.74 4.58
N ARG A 10 0.55 1.92 5.15
CA ARG A 10 1.58 2.97 5.14
C ARG A 10 1.66 3.62 6.51
N SER A 11 2.86 3.77 7.03
CA SER A 11 3.08 4.54 8.26
C SER A 11 2.82 6.02 7.98
N ALA A 12 1.89 6.63 8.73
CA ALA A 12 1.64 8.07 8.63
C ALA A 12 2.77 8.90 9.25
N ILE A 13 3.62 8.27 10.07
CA ILE A 13 4.75 8.93 10.75
C ILE A 13 5.97 8.98 9.84
N THR A 14 6.34 7.83 9.25
CA THR A 14 7.61 7.68 8.50
C THR A 14 7.42 7.59 6.99
N GLY A 15 6.18 7.47 6.52
CA GLY A 15 5.84 7.29 5.10
C GLY A 15 6.19 5.92 4.51
N ARG A 16 6.81 5.01 5.27
CA ARG A 16 7.21 3.67 4.82
C ARG A 16 6.00 2.75 4.63
N PHE A 17 6.11 1.84 3.66
CA PHE A 17 5.08 0.82 3.43
C PHE A 17 5.18 -0.31 4.46
N THR A 18 4.03 -0.74 4.96
CA THR A 18 3.86 -1.83 5.91
C THR A 18 2.76 -2.78 5.46
N SER A 19 2.58 -3.88 6.18
CA SER A 19 1.44 -4.77 5.91
C SER A 19 0.11 -4.07 6.23
N VAL A 20 -0.96 -4.48 5.55
CA VAL A 20 -2.33 -4.02 5.82
C VAL A 20 -2.78 -4.44 7.22
N ALA A 21 -2.34 -5.62 7.70
CA ALA A 21 -2.66 -6.09 9.04
C ALA A 21 -2.06 -5.17 10.11
N THR A 22 -0.80 -4.77 9.96
CA THR A 22 -0.15 -3.80 10.84
C THR A 22 -0.90 -2.46 10.83
N ALA A 23 -1.34 -2.01 9.66
CA ALA A 23 -2.08 -0.75 9.56
C ALA A 23 -3.46 -0.81 10.21
N ARG A 24 -4.14 -1.96 10.14
CA ARG A 24 -5.42 -2.19 10.83
C ARG A 24 -5.26 -2.24 12.35
N ASN A 25 -4.22 -2.93 12.83
CA ASN A 25 -3.95 -3.05 14.27
C ASN A 25 -3.43 -1.74 14.88
N LYS A 26 -2.78 -0.88 14.08
CA LYS A 26 -2.23 0.42 14.50
C LYS A 26 -2.88 1.57 13.75
N SER A 27 -4.21 1.62 13.73
CA SER A 27 -5.02 2.59 12.98
C SER A 27 -4.71 4.06 13.30
N LYS A 28 -4.20 4.36 14.50
CA LYS A 28 -3.79 5.72 14.90
C LYS A 28 -2.54 6.22 14.18
N THR A 29 -1.64 5.32 13.78
CA THR A 29 -0.30 5.68 13.26
C THR A 29 -0.04 5.17 11.84
N HIS A 30 -0.95 4.37 11.29
CA HIS A 30 -0.83 3.75 9.99
C HIS A 30 -2.16 3.83 9.24
N VAL A 31 -2.06 4.03 7.92
CA VAL A 31 -3.20 4.18 7.02
C VAL A 31 -3.19 3.03 6.02
N VAL A 32 -4.37 2.57 5.62
CA VAL A 32 -4.51 1.61 4.52
C VAL A 32 -4.78 2.38 3.24
N GLU A 33 -3.83 2.35 2.32
CA GLU A 33 -3.94 3.00 1.01
C GLU A 33 -4.22 1.97 -0.08
N THR A 34 -4.86 2.42 -1.16
CA THR A 34 -5.06 1.59 -2.36
C THR A 34 -4.11 2.05 -3.46
N VAL A 35 -3.15 1.20 -3.80
CA VAL A 35 -2.14 1.49 -4.83
C VAL A 35 -2.46 0.79 -6.14
N LYS A 36 -2.22 1.49 -7.26
CA LYS A 36 -2.31 0.89 -8.61
C LYS A 36 -1.06 0.05 -8.85
N LYS A 37 -1.24 -1.18 -9.30
CA LYS A 37 -0.15 -2.05 -9.77
C LYS A 37 0.29 -1.51 -11.13
N THR A 38 1.44 -0.85 -11.15
CA THR A 38 2.10 -0.51 -12.41
C THR A 38 2.54 -1.81 -13.09
N LYS A 39 2.41 -1.87 -14.43
CA LYS A 39 3.00 -2.97 -15.18
C LYS A 39 4.52 -2.91 -14.97
N PRO A 40 5.19 -4.03 -14.64
CA PRO A 40 6.65 -4.02 -14.57
C PRO A 40 7.17 -3.53 -15.91
N ARG A 41 7.97 -2.46 -15.89
CA ARG A 41 8.61 -1.93 -17.09
C ARG A 41 9.53 -3.05 -17.59
N LYS A 42 9.23 -3.66 -18.74
CA LYS A 42 10.15 -4.61 -19.37
C LYS A 42 11.46 -3.85 -19.59
N ARG A 43 12.51 -4.21 -18.85
CA ARG A 43 13.85 -3.74 -19.16
C ARG A 43 14.18 -4.35 -20.54
N LYS A 44 14.46 -3.49 -21.52
CA LYS A 44 14.95 -3.88 -22.83
C LYS A 44 16.44 -4.20 -22.70
#